data_AF-A0A417CUK9-F1
#
_entry.id   AF-A0A417CUK9-F1
#
_cell.length_a   1.000
_cell.length_b   1.000
_cell.length_c   1.000
_cell.angle_alpha   90.00
_cell.angle_beta   90.00
_cell.angle_gamma   90.00
#
_symmetry.space_group_name_H-M   'P 1'
#
loop_
_entity.id
_entity.type
_entity.pdbx_description
1 polymer ?
#
loop_
_entity_poly.entity_id
_entity_poly.type
_entity_poly.pdbx_seq_one_letter_code
_entity_poly.pdbx_strand_id
1 'polypeptide(L)'
;MSGNGENEHDASCFAKTNKHGVPYFGVVFVSAFIFIFAALSDGSSDAISFLILVGSVFWMISYILAHIDVLILRKRLPKAPRSFKVPCGPLFPIIGICGTVYMILNISTDPVERNMIWLVTGITFLVLGIYSFFWIKYKMKMPVFKSVPLQKVMAMENSMYYTIRKRRGMWR
;
A
#
# COMPACT_ATOMS: atom_id res chain seq x y z
N MET A 1 23.24 7.07 14.26
CA MET A 1 23.56 7.82 13.03
C MET A 1 22.25 8.00 12.26
N SER A 2 21.47 9.02 12.63
CA SER A 2 20.13 9.28 12.09
C SER A 2 20.27 9.95 10.72
N GLY A 3 19.80 9.27 9.68
CA GLY A 3 19.86 9.76 8.31
C GLY A 3 18.82 10.85 8.09
N ASN A 4 19.25 12.10 8.22
CA ASN A 4 18.44 13.27 7.87
C ASN A 4 18.32 13.35 6.34
N GLY A 5 17.13 13.00 5.84
CA GLY A 5 16.79 12.95 4.42
C GLY A 5 15.33 13.33 4.19
N GLU A 6 14.83 14.31 4.94
CA GLU A 6 13.55 14.96 4.67
C GLU A 6 13.72 15.89 3.45
N ASN A 7 13.34 15.40 2.27
CA ASN A 7 13.03 16.26 1.13
C ASN A 7 11.50 16.37 1.05
N GLU A 8 10.96 17.51 1.50
CA GLU A 8 10.02 18.39 0.77
C GLU A 8 9.42 17.71 -0.48
N HIS A 9 8.19 17.19 -0.51
CA HIS A 9 6.89 17.80 -0.24
C HIS A 9 5.89 16.66 0.12
N ASP A 10 4.94 16.94 1.02
CA ASP A 10 3.67 16.22 1.26
C ASP A 10 3.46 15.38 2.55
N ALA A 11 4.42 15.16 3.49
CA ALA A 11 4.07 14.47 4.76
C ALA A 11 5.00 14.64 6.01
N SER A 12 5.83 15.69 6.12
CA SER A 12 6.80 15.81 7.24
C SER A 12 6.14 15.81 8.64
N CYS A 13 4.89 16.30 8.78
CA CYS A 13 4.16 16.29 10.06
C CYS A 13 3.92 14.87 10.63
N PHE A 14 3.72 13.86 9.78
CA PHE A 14 3.49 12.48 10.21
C PHE A 14 4.78 11.73 10.57
N ALA A 15 5.92 12.18 10.02
CA ALA A 15 7.23 11.57 10.25
C ALA A 15 7.93 12.09 11.52
N LYS A 16 7.39 13.15 12.15
CA LYS A 16 7.99 13.75 13.34
C LYS A 16 7.89 12.78 14.53
N THR A 17 9.02 12.21 14.90
CA THR A 17 9.14 11.23 15.99
C THR A 17 9.44 11.93 17.32
N ASN A 18 8.91 11.39 18.43
CA ASN A 18 9.25 11.82 19.78
C ASN A 18 10.63 11.25 20.18
N LYS A 19 11.16 11.63 21.36
CA LYS A 19 12.44 11.17 21.93
C LYS A 19 12.62 9.64 22.00
N HIS A 20 11.54 8.87 21.94
CA HIS A 20 11.55 7.39 21.91
C HIS A 20 11.41 6.81 20.49
N GLY A 21 11.54 7.62 19.44
CA GLY A 21 11.43 7.15 18.05
C GLY A 21 10.00 6.84 17.57
N VAL A 22 8.98 7.18 18.35
CA VAL A 22 7.56 6.91 18.02
C VAL A 22 6.95 8.11 17.29
N PRO A 23 6.31 7.93 16.11
CA PRO A 23 5.60 8.98 15.39
C PRO A 23 4.26 9.31 16.08
N TYR A 24 4.32 10.13 17.13
CA TYR A 24 3.18 10.41 18.01
C TYR A 24 1.96 10.97 17.25
N PHE A 25 2.17 11.88 16.30
CA PHE A 25 1.08 12.47 15.53
C PHE A 25 0.31 11.42 14.72
N GLY A 26 1.02 10.49 14.09
CA GLY A 26 0.38 9.38 13.36
C GLY A 26 -0.42 8.46 14.29
N VAL A 27 0.12 8.13 15.47
CA VAL A 27 -0.58 7.27 16.44
C VAL A 27 -1.86 7.93 16.96
N VAL A 28 -1.80 9.21 17.35
CA VAL A 28 -2.97 9.96 17.83
C VAL A 28 -4.01 10.15 16.73
N PHE A 29 -3.56 10.40 15.50
CA PHE A 29 -4.45 10.54 14.36
C PHE A 29 -5.23 9.24 14.11
N VAL A 30 -4.54 8.10 14.02
CA VAL A 30 -5.19 6.79 13.81
C VAL A 30 -6.11 6.43 14.97
N SER A 31 -5.69 6.65 16.22
CA SER A 31 -6.53 6.34 17.38
C SER A 31 -7.79 7.20 17.40
N ALA A 32 -7.70 8.50 17.08
CA ALA A 32 -8.86 9.38 17.00
C ALA A 32 -9.88 8.88 15.97
N PHE A 33 -9.43 8.46 14.78
CA PHE A 33 -10.33 7.89 13.78
C PHE A 33 -11.01 6.60 14.25
N ILE A 34 -10.27 5.70 14.92
CA ILE A 34 -10.85 4.48 15.50
C ILE A 34 -11.94 4.83 16.51
N PHE A 35 -11.70 5.79 17.42
CA PHE A 35 -12.69 6.24 18.39
C PHE A 35 -13.91 6.88 17.73
N ILE A 36 -13.73 7.67 16.67
CA ILE A 36 -14.83 8.26 15.91
C ILE A 36 -15.69 7.16 15.29
N PHE A 37 -15.09 6.18 14.61
CA PHE A 37 -15.85 5.07 14.03
C PHE A 37 -16.56 4.23 15.10
N ALA A 38 -15.90 3.97 16.24
CA ALA A 38 -16.51 3.28 17.37
C ALA A 38 -17.72 4.05 17.94
N ALA A 39 -17.62 5.38 18.04
CA ALA A 39 -18.73 6.23 18.49
C ALA A 39 -19.88 6.27 17.47
N LEU A 40 -19.56 6.36 16.17
CA LEU A 40 -20.56 6.36 15.09
C LEU A 40 -21.30 5.02 14.95
N SER A 41 -20.76 3.92 15.47
CA SER A 41 -21.42 2.62 15.46
C SER A 41 -22.49 2.46 16.54
N ASP A 42 -22.72 3.45 17.42
CA ASP A 42 -23.76 3.45 18.47
C ASP A 42 -23.82 2.16 19.32
N GLY A 43 -22.69 1.47 19.48
CA GLY A 43 -22.60 0.19 20.19
C GLY A 43 -23.23 -1.01 19.45
N SER A 44 -23.65 -0.85 18.20
CA SER A 44 -24.20 -1.94 17.38
C SER A 44 -23.10 -2.87 16.87
N SER A 45 -23.18 -4.14 17.28
CA SER A 45 -22.25 -5.19 16.82
C SER A 45 -22.30 -5.36 15.30
N ASP A 46 -23.47 -5.19 14.69
CA ASP A 46 -23.65 -5.41 13.25
C ASP A 46 -22.98 -4.30 12.43
N ALA A 47 -23.08 -3.05 12.88
CA ALA A 47 -22.43 -1.93 12.22
C ALA A 47 -20.89 -2.04 12.28
N ILE A 48 -20.36 -2.45 13.43
CA ILE A 48 -18.91 -2.67 13.61
C ILE A 48 -18.44 -3.82 12.71
N SER A 49 -19.19 -4.92 12.68
CA SER A 49 -18.89 -6.08 11.84
C SER A 49 -18.90 -5.71 10.36
N PHE A 50 -19.90 -4.97 9.91
CA PHE A 50 -19.99 -4.46 8.54
C PHE A 50 -18.76 -3.61 8.16
N LEU A 51 -18.37 -2.65 9.02
CA LEU A 51 -17.19 -1.81 8.79
C LEU A 51 -15.89 -2.63 8.73
N ILE A 52 -15.74 -3.63 9.60
CA ILE A 52 -14.59 -4.55 9.59
C ILE A 52 -14.57 -5.38 8.31
N LEU A 53 -15.71 -5.89 7.85
CA LEU A 53 -15.82 -6.68 6.63
C LEU A 53 -15.46 -5.83 5.40
N VAL A 54 -15.97 -4.61 5.31
CA VAL A 54 -15.60 -3.65 4.26
C VAL A 54 -14.09 -3.40 4.27
N GLY A 55 -13.49 -3.11 5.43
CA GLY A 55 -12.04 -2.94 5.60
C GLY A 55 -11.23 -4.17 5.18
N SER A 56 -11.74 -5.36 5.49
CA SER A 56 -11.12 -6.63 5.15
C SER A 56 -11.06 -6.86 3.65
N VAL A 57 -12.06 -6.45 2.87
CA VAL A 57 -12.00 -6.54 1.39
C VAL A 57 -10.86 -5.69 0.83
N PHE A 58 -10.71 -4.45 1.29
CA PHE A 58 -9.60 -3.60 0.86
C PHE A 58 -8.25 -4.23 1.17
N TRP A 59 -8.12 -4.82 2.35
CA TRP A 59 -6.91 -5.53 2.74
C TRP A 59 -6.64 -6.76 1.87
N MET A 60 -7.66 -7.58 1.60
CA MET A 60 -7.54 -8.75 0.72
C MET A 60 -7.17 -8.37 -0.71
N ILE A 61 -7.70 -7.27 -1.26
CA ILE A 61 -7.30 -6.78 -2.58
C ILE A 61 -5.83 -6.33 -2.59
N SER A 62 -5.37 -5.66 -1.52
CA SER A 62 -3.95 -5.32 -1.37
C SER A 62 -3.05 -6.56 -1.38
N TYR A 63 -3.49 -7.67 -0.77
CA TYR A 63 -2.75 -8.94 -0.83
C TYR A 63 -2.71 -9.55 -2.22
N ILE A 64 -3.80 -9.48 -3.00
CA ILE A 64 -3.79 -9.93 -4.40
C ILE A 64 -2.73 -9.15 -5.19
N LEU A 65 -2.69 -7.81 -5.03
CA LEU A 65 -1.69 -6.96 -5.67
C LEU A 65 -0.26 -7.32 -5.22
N ALA A 66 -0.04 -7.53 -3.93
CA ALA A 66 1.27 -7.94 -3.41
C ALA A 66 1.73 -9.29 -3.97
N HIS A 67 0.83 -10.27 -4.13
CA HIS A 67 1.16 -11.55 -4.76
C HIS A 67 1.51 -11.41 -6.24
N ILE A 68 0.80 -10.55 -6.97
CA ILE A 68 1.11 -10.20 -8.36
C ILE A 68 2.49 -9.53 -8.43
N ASP A 69 2.78 -8.57 -7.56
CA ASP A 69 4.08 -7.89 -7.50
C ASP A 69 5.21 -8.87 -7.25
N VAL A 70 5.04 -9.82 -6.33
CA VAL A 70 6.04 -10.87 -6.07
C VAL A 70 6.28 -11.74 -7.32
N LEU A 71 5.23 -12.07 -8.07
CA LEU A 71 5.35 -12.83 -9.34
C LEU A 71 6.09 -12.00 -10.41
N ILE A 72 5.76 -10.72 -10.55
CA ILE A 72 6.42 -9.81 -11.49
C ILE A 72 7.89 -9.63 -11.12
N LEU A 73 8.19 -9.33 -9.85
CA LEU A 73 9.56 -9.16 -9.35
C LEU A 73 10.39 -10.43 -9.51
N ARG A 74 9.80 -11.61 -9.33
CA ARG A 74 10.49 -12.89 -9.58
C ARG A 74 10.89 -13.06 -11.04
N LYS A 75 10.08 -12.59 -11.99
CA LYS A 75 10.41 -12.59 -13.43
C LYS A 75 11.42 -11.50 -13.79
N ARG A 76 11.36 -10.32 -13.16
CA ARG A 76 12.25 -9.18 -13.42
C ARG A 76 13.64 -9.33 -12.79
N LEU A 77 13.74 -10.01 -11.64
CA LEU A 77 14.98 -10.21 -10.86
C LEU A 77 15.34 -11.70 -10.67
N PRO A 78 15.57 -12.48 -11.75
CA PRO A 78 15.87 -13.90 -11.63
C PRO A 78 17.24 -14.21 -11.01
N LYS A 79 18.21 -13.29 -11.15
CA LYS A 79 19.60 -13.47 -10.71
C LYS A 79 19.95 -12.75 -9.39
N ALA A 80 18.96 -12.16 -8.71
CA ALA A 80 19.22 -11.47 -7.46
C ALA A 80 19.72 -12.44 -6.37
N PRO A 81 20.76 -12.09 -5.59
CA PRO A 81 21.25 -12.93 -4.50
C PRO A 81 20.15 -13.05 -3.44
N ARG A 82 19.52 -14.22 -3.34
CA ARG A 82 18.50 -14.52 -2.33
C ARG A 82 19.13 -15.25 -1.17
N SER A 83 19.03 -14.65 0.02
CA SER A 83 19.41 -15.29 1.29
C SER A 83 18.60 -16.58 1.56
N PHE A 84 17.36 -16.66 1.05
CA PHE A 84 16.49 -17.83 1.18
C PHE A 84 15.76 -18.14 -0.13
N LYS A 85 15.80 -19.41 -0.58
CA LYS A 85 15.10 -19.89 -1.78
C LYS A 85 13.93 -20.79 -1.36
N VAL A 86 12.72 -20.34 -1.63
CA VAL A 86 11.51 -21.15 -1.43
C VAL A 86 11.42 -22.27 -2.50
N PRO A 87 11.18 -23.53 -2.11
CA PRO A 87 11.20 -24.68 -3.02
C PRO A 87 10.08 -24.63 -4.07
N CYS A 88 8.87 -24.19 -3.72
CA CYS A 88 7.73 -24.06 -4.64
C CYS A 88 7.47 -22.60 -5.03
N GLY A 89 8.48 -21.98 -5.64
CA GLY A 89 8.59 -20.54 -5.87
C GLY A 89 7.32 -19.77 -6.27
N PRO A 90 6.71 -20.05 -7.43
CA PRO A 90 5.53 -19.32 -7.89
C PRO A 90 4.20 -19.89 -7.37
N LEU A 91 4.21 -21.11 -6.80
CA LEU A 91 3.01 -21.81 -6.38
C LEU A 91 2.35 -21.12 -5.17
N PHE A 92 3.15 -20.69 -4.19
CA PHE A 92 2.64 -20.02 -3.01
C PHE A 92 1.88 -18.71 -3.33
N PRO A 93 2.42 -17.79 -4.16
CA PRO A 93 1.67 -16.62 -4.59
C PRO A 93 0.36 -16.96 -5.32
N ILE A 94 0.34 -17.99 -6.17
CA ILE A 94 -0.85 -18.37 -6.93
C ILE A 94 -1.94 -18.92 -5.99
N ILE A 95 -1.56 -19.81 -5.07
CA ILE A 95 -2.49 -20.33 -4.06
C ILE A 95 -3.02 -19.18 -3.18
N GLY A 96 -2.16 -18.24 -2.80
CA GLY A 96 -2.54 -17.05 -2.05
C GLY A 96 -3.58 -16.19 -2.79
N ILE A 97 -3.39 -15.96 -4.09
CA ILE A 97 -4.38 -15.26 -4.93
C ILE A 97 -5.69 -16.04 -4.98
N CYS A 98 -5.65 -17.35 -5.25
CA CYS A 98 -6.87 -18.17 -5.31
C CYS A 98 -7.62 -18.18 -3.97
N GLY A 99 -6.90 -18.32 -2.85
CA GLY A 99 -7.47 -18.32 -1.50
C GLY A 99 -8.08 -16.96 -1.13
N THR A 100 -7.37 -15.86 -1.39
CA THR A 100 -7.89 -14.51 -1.13
C THR A 100 -9.10 -14.19 -1.99
N VAL A 101 -9.12 -14.58 -3.28
CA VAL A 101 -10.30 -14.44 -4.14
C VAL A 101 -11.48 -15.25 -3.58
N TYR A 102 -11.25 -16.49 -3.15
CA TYR A 102 -12.30 -17.31 -2.54
C TYR A 102 -12.87 -16.68 -1.26
N MET A 103 -12.01 -16.10 -0.41
CA MET A 103 -12.43 -15.39 0.81
C MET A 103 -13.25 -14.13 0.49
N ILE A 104 -12.86 -13.36 -0.52
CA ILE A 104 -13.63 -12.16 -0.94
C ILE A 104 -15.02 -12.56 -1.44
N LEU A 105 -15.15 -13.66 -2.20
CA LEU A 105 -16.43 -14.15 -2.70
C LEU A 105 -17.36 -14.65 -1.57
N ASN A 106 -16.78 -15.18 -0.49
CA ASN A 106 -17.49 -15.76 0.66
C ASN A 106 -17.33 -14.91 1.93
N ILE A 107 -17.31 -13.59 1.79
CA ILE A 107 -17.00 -12.69 2.92
C ILE A 107 -18.07 -12.64 4.01
N SER A 108 -19.35 -12.70 3.64
CA SER A 108 -20.47 -12.79 4.58
C SER A 108 -21.43 -13.87 4.13
N THR A 109 -22.00 -14.57 5.11
CA THR A 109 -23.04 -15.59 4.94
C THR A 109 -24.38 -14.96 4.58
N ASP A 110 -24.62 -13.70 5.00
CA ASP A 110 -25.82 -12.95 4.62
C ASP A 110 -25.64 -12.34 3.20
N PRO A 111 -26.48 -12.73 2.22
CA PRO A 111 -26.42 -12.18 0.87
C PRO A 111 -26.64 -10.66 0.81
N VAL A 112 -27.45 -10.10 1.70
CA VAL A 112 -27.77 -8.66 1.72
C VAL A 112 -26.55 -7.86 2.15
N GLU A 113 -25.94 -8.24 3.27
CA GLU A 113 -24.72 -7.62 3.79
C GLU A 113 -23.56 -7.77 2.79
N ARG A 114 -23.38 -8.97 2.22
CA ARG A 114 -22.37 -9.22 1.18
C ARG A 114 -22.53 -8.27 0.00
N ASN A 115 -23.75 -8.10 -0.51
CA ASN A 115 -24.00 -7.23 -1.65
C ASN A 115 -23.73 -5.75 -1.30
N MET A 116 -24.06 -5.32 -0.08
CA MET A 116 -23.73 -3.98 0.40
C MET A 116 -22.20 -3.77 0.48
N ILE A 117 -21.45 -4.73 1.00
CA ILE A 117 -19.98 -4.68 1.05
C ILE A 117 -19.39 -4.54 -0.36
N TRP A 118 -19.90 -5.32 -1.33
CA TRP A 118 -19.46 -5.25 -2.72
C TRP A 118 -19.76 -3.89 -3.36
N LEU A 119 -20.94 -3.32 -3.11
CA LEU A 119 -21.32 -2.00 -3.60
C LEU A 119 -20.39 -0.91 -3.04
N VAL A 120 -20.22 -0.88 -1.71
CA VAL A 120 -19.37 0.12 -1.02
C VAL A 120 -17.93 0.00 -1.49
N THR A 121 -17.41 -1.22 -1.58
CA THR A 121 -16.06 -1.48 -2.07
C THR A 121 -15.91 -1.01 -3.52
N GLY A 122 -16.83 -1.39 -4.41
CA GLY A 122 -16.80 -1.03 -5.83
C GLY A 122 -16.82 0.48 -6.05
N ILE A 123 -17.71 1.20 -5.36
CA ILE A 123 -17.78 2.66 -5.40
C ILE A 123 -16.46 3.27 -4.92
N THR A 124 -15.93 2.78 -3.80
CA THR A 124 -14.68 3.31 -3.24
C THR A 124 -13.50 3.13 -4.19
N PHE A 125 -13.36 1.95 -4.81
CA PHE A 125 -12.32 1.71 -5.82
C PHE A 125 -12.50 2.57 -7.07
N LEU A 126 -13.75 2.81 -7.49
CA LEU A 126 -14.04 3.69 -8.61
C LEU A 126 -13.63 5.13 -8.29
N VAL A 127 -14.00 5.65 -7.11
CA VAL A 127 -13.62 7.00 -6.66
C VAL A 127 -12.10 7.13 -6.52
N LEU A 128 -11.44 6.16 -5.89
CA LEU A 128 -9.98 6.14 -5.76
C LEU A 128 -9.28 6.03 -7.12
N GLY A 129 -9.85 5.27 -8.05
CA GLY A 129 -9.35 5.12 -9.41
C GLY A 129 -9.46 6.43 -10.19
N ILE A 130 -10.61 7.10 -10.13
CA ILE A 130 -10.82 8.44 -10.71
C ILE A 130 -9.85 9.44 -10.07
N TYR A 131 -9.79 9.51 -8.74
CA TYR A 131 -8.89 10.40 -8.02
C TYR A 131 -7.42 10.17 -8.44
N SER A 132 -6.97 8.91 -8.48
CA SER A 132 -5.62 8.55 -8.92
C SER A 132 -5.37 8.98 -10.37
N PHE A 133 -6.32 8.74 -11.27
CA PHE A 133 -6.20 9.16 -12.67
C PHE A 133 -6.09 10.67 -12.82
N PHE A 134 -6.96 11.43 -12.16
CA PHE A 134 -6.91 12.89 -12.16
C PHE A 134 -5.62 13.41 -11.52
N TRP A 135 -5.21 12.86 -10.38
CA TRP A 135 -3.97 13.26 -9.70
C TRP A 135 -2.73 13.01 -10.57
N ILE A 136 -2.64 11.84 -11.20
CA ILE A 136 -1.53 11.49 -12.08
C ILE A 136 -1.50 12.41 -13.31
N LYS A 137 -2.66 12.67 -13.92
CA LYS A 137 -2.78 13.48 -15.13
C LYS A 137 -2.52 14.97 -14.87
N TYR A 138 -3.08 15.53 -13.79
CA TYR A 138 -3.05 16.96 -13.51
C TYR A 138 -1.87 17.38 -12.61
N LYS A 139 -1.57 16.64 -11.54
CA LYS A 139 -0.50 17.00 -10.58
C LYS A 139 0.86 16.42 -10.97
N MET A 140 0.92 15.13 -11.35
CA MET A 140 2.22 14.48 -11.56
C MET A 140 2.82 14.68 -12.95
N LYS A 141 2.03 14.94 -14.00
CA LYS A 141 2.50 15.15 -15.40
C LYS A 141 3.53 14.10 -15.88
N MET A 142 3.51 12.89 -15.32
CA MET A 142 4.43 11.81 -15.66
C MET A 142 3.78 10.88 -16.68
N PRO A 143 4.53 10.31 -17.64
CA PRO A 143 4.01 9.26 -18.50
C PRO A 143 3.72 8.01 -17.66
N VAL A 144 2.43 7.77 -17.40
CA VAL A 144 1.88 6.75 -16.49
C VAL A 144 2.45 5.34 -16.73
N PHE A 145 2.92 5.07 -17.94
CA PHE A 145 3.39 3.75 -18.37
C PHE A 145 4.90 3.64 -18.62
N LYS A 146 5.72 4.65 -18.30
CA LYS A 146 7.18 4.45 -18.37
C LYS A 146 7.66 3.71 -17.13
N SER A 147 7.93 2.41 -17.27
CA SER A 147 8.65 1.65 -16.27
C SER A 147 10.04 2.26 -16.09
N VAL A 148 10.36 2.67 -14.87
CA VAL A 148 11.72 3.13 -14.56
C VAL A 148 12.65 1.92 -14.74
N PRO A 149 13.73 2.03 -15.53
CA PRO A 149 14.65 0.92 -15.70
C PRO A 149 15.22 0.52 -14.34
N LEU A 150 15.18 -0.77 -14.04
CA LEU A 150 15.49 -1.34 -12.72
C LEU A 150 16.90 -0.95 -12.23
N GLN A 151 17.84 -0.79 -13.16
CA GLN A 151 19.20 -0.33 -12.90
C GLN A 151 19.22 1.07 -12.27
N LYS A 152 18.30 1.96 -12.66
CA LYS A 152 18.17 3.30 -12.09
C LYS A 152 17.65 3.24 -10.65
N VAL A 153 16.72 2.33 -10.35
CA VAL A 153 16.20 2.13 -8.99
C VAL A 153 17.28 1.56 -8.07
N MET A 154 17.98 0.52 -8.50
CA MET A 154 19.09 -0.06 -7.74
C MET A 154 20.25 0.92 -7.55
N ALA A 155 20.49 1.81 -8.53
CA ALA A 155 21.47 2.88 -8.37
C ALA A 155 21.02 3.89 -7.31
N MET A 156 19.73 4.28 -7.26
CA MET A 156 19.21 5.24 -6.27
C MET A 156 19.27 4.74 -4.82
N GLU A 157 19.19 3.42 -4.61
CA GLU A 157 19.31 2.80 -3.28
C GLU A 157 20.77 2.79 -2.76
N ASN A 158 21.75 2.86 -3.66
CA ASN A 158 23.15 2.84 -3.29
C ASN A 158 23.56 4.16 -2.61
N SER A 159 24.17 4.10 -1.42
CA SER A 159 24.61 5.28 -0.67
C SER A 159 25.58 6.18 -1.46
N MET A 160 26.36 5.62 -2.38
CA MET A 160 27.25 6.36 -3.29
C MET A 160 26.49 7.20 -4.33
N TYR A 161 25.23 6.90 -4.59
CA TYR A 161 24.45 7.65 -5.58
C TYR A 161 24.22 9.08 -5.14
N TYR A 162 23.84 9.30 -3.87
CA TYR A 162 23.62 10.63 -3.33
C TYR A 162 24.91 11.46 -3.29
N THR A 163 26.05 10.83 -2.95
CA THR A 163 27.35 11.52 -2.91
C THR A 163 27.84 11.90 -4.31
N ILE A 164 27.71 11.01 -5.29
CA ILE A 164 28.08 11.29 -6.69
C ILE A 164 27.15 12.33 -7.32
N ARG A 165 25.85 12.24 -7.06
CA ARG A 165 24.84 13.17 -7.55
C ARG A 165 25.00 14.58 -6.98
N LYS A 166 25.40 14.71 -5.70
CA LYS A 166 25.75 16.00 -5.06
C LYS A 166 27.04 16.57 -5.64
N ARG A 167 28.07 15.74 -5.86
CA ARG A 167 29.34 16.18 -6.50
C ARG A 167 29.14 16.66 -7.94
N ARG A 168 28.23 16.03 -8.70
CA ARG A 168 27.96 16.40 -10.10
C ARG A 168 27.05 17.63 -10.27
N GLY A 169 26.64 18.28 -9.19
CA GLY A 169 25.90 19.55 -9.26
C GLY A 169 24.53 19.46 -9.95
N MET A 170 23.91 18.27 -10.02
CA MET A 170 22.60 18.07 -10.67
C MET A 170 21.41 18.56 -9.82
N TRP A 171 21.64 19.55 -8.97
CA TRP A 171 20.59 20.30 -8.29
C TRP A 171 20.27 21.52 -9.15
N ARG A 172 19.17 21.43 -9.89
CA ARG A 172 18.40 22.55 -10.41
C ARG A 172 16.93 22.25 -10.19
#